data_AF-A0A418MMG7-F1
#
_entry.id   AF-A0A418MMG7-F1
#
_cell.length_a   1.000
_cell.length_b   1.000
_cell.length_c   1.000
_cell.angle_alpha   90.00
_cell.angle_beta   90.00
_cell.angle_gamma   90.00
#
_symmetry.space_group_name_H-M   'P 1'
#
loop_
_entity.id
_entity.type
_entity.pdbx_description
1 polymer ?
#
loop_
_entity_poly.entity_id
_entity_poly.type
_entity_poly.pdbx_seq_one_letter_code
_entity_poly.pdbx_strand_id
1 'polypeptide(L)'
;MNSGRDTARRFLQIRQSLEFLAQQALVDALENQAQCDQMVVEKSGIRMDLLNHQEKLSSGELWQQWYATLQVAELSVQSAQLNAQVQASQVTLRRQEVLTAHQEKRRWEVTVQRLEEQTRQAQMHLEQHNADEMAGIRHGWINPL
;
A
#
# COMPACT_ATOMS: atom_id res chain seq x y z
N MET A 1 -34.12 -3.99 -11.01
CA MET A 1 -32.89 -4.82 -11.01
C MET A 1 -31.68 -3.88 -11.06
N ASN A 2 -31.01 -3.63 -9.92
CA ASN A 2 -29.78 -2.80 -9.82
C ASN A 2 -28.66 -3.49 -9.01
N SER A 3 -28.87 -4.74 -8.55
CA SER A 3 -28.02 -5.33 -7.50
C SER A 3 -26.58 -5.60 -7.94
N GLY A 4 -26.32 -5.93 -9.21
CA GLY A 4 -24.97 -6.18 -9.72
C GLY A 4 -24.08 -4.93 -9.74
N ARG A 5 -24.60 -3.80 -10.22
CA ARG A 5 -23.89 -2.52 -10.27
C ARG A 5 -23.60 -1.98 -8.87
N ASP A 6 -24.59 -2.04 -7.99
CA ASP A 6 -24.45 -1.54 -6.62
C ASP A 6 -23.47 -2.41 -5.82
N THR A 7 -23.46 -3.73 -6.06
CA THR A 7 -22.47 -4.66 -5.48
C THR A 7 -21.06 -4.35 -5.99
N ALA A 8 -20.87 -4.15 -7.30
CA ALA A 8 -19.57 -3.82 -7.86
C ALA A 8 -19.03 -2.47 -7.35
N ARG A 9 -19.89 -1.46 -7.18
CA ARG A 9 -19.51 -0.17 -6.57
C ARG A 9 -19.10 -0.32 -5.10
N ARG A 10 -19.79 -1.15 -4.33
CA ARG A 10 -19.39 -1.46 -2.93
C ARG A 10 -18.03 -2.15 -2.89
N PHE A 11 -17.77 -3.12 -3.75
CA PHE A 11 -16.44 -3.74 -3.85
C PHE A 11 -15.36 -2.74 -4.25
N LEU A 12 -15.65 -1.83 -5.19
CA LEU A 12 -14.72 -0.77 -5.56
C LEU A 12 -14.41 0.15 -4.37
N GLN A 13 -15.41 0.55 -3.58
CA GLN A 13 -15.20 1.35 -2.37
C GLN A 13 -14.31 0.62 -1.35
N ILE A 14 -14.57 -0.67 -1.10
CA ILE A 14 -13.72 -1.48 -0.21
C ILE A 14 -12.27 -1.51 -0.73
N ARG A 15 -12.07 -1.70 -2.04
CA ARG A 15 -10.72 -1.70 -2.65
C ARG A 15 -10.02 -0.35 -2.55
N GLN A 16 -10.75 0.76 -2.68
CA GLN A 16 -10.21 2.10 -2.46
C GLN A 16 -9.74 2.28 -1.00
N SER A 17 -10.54 1.83 -0.02
CA SER A 17 -10.13 1.86 1.38
C SER A 17 -8.91 0.98 1.65
N LEU A 18 -8.83 -0.22 1.05
CA LEU A 18 -7.67 -1.10 1.20
C LEU A 18 -6.40 -0.53 0.57
N GLU A 19 -6.50 0.11 -0.60
CA GLU A 19 -5.37 0.82 -1.22
C GLU A 19 -4.86 1.94 -0.30
N PHE A 20 -5.77 2.74 0.28
CA PHE A 20 -5.41 3.79 1.22
C PHE A 20 -4.71 3.24 2.47
N LEU A 21 -5.25 2.17 3.08
CA LEU A 21 -4.64 1.53 4.24
C LEU A 21 -3.25 0.95 3.93
N ALA A 22 -3.07 0.36 2.75
CA ALA A 22 -1.77 -0.14 2.32
C ALA A 22 -0.76 1.01 2.13
N GLN A 23 -1.20 2.15 1.58
CA GLN A 23 -0.36 3.34 1.44
C GLN A 23 0.06 3.90 2.80
N GLN A 24 -0.87 3.98 3.75
CA GLN A 24 -0.55 4.43 5.11
C GLN A 24 0.48 3.48 5.77
N ALA A 25 0.27 2.17 5.69
CA ALA A 25 1.21 1.19 6.22
C ALA A 25 2.60 1.26 5.57
N LEU A 26 2.68 1.66 4.30
CA LEU A 26 3.96 1.92 3.63
C LEU A 26 4.66 3.17 4.18
N VAL A 27 3.91 4.25 4.44
CA VAL A 27 4.47 5.47 5.06
C VAL A 27 5.05 5.14 6.43
N ASP A 28 4.28 4.46 7.29
CA ASP A 28 4.74 4.07 8.63
C ASP A 28 6.00 3.17 8.54
N ALA A 29 6.05 2.25 7.57
CA ALA A 29 7.23 1.40 7.36
C ALA A 29 8.46 2.18 6.89
N LEU A 30 8.29 3.22 6.05
CA LEU A 30 9.38 4.09 5.61
C LEU A 30 9.92 4.93 6.77
N GLU A 31 9.06 5.44 7.64
CA GLU A 31 9.46 6.16 8.86
C GLU A 31 10.27 5.25 9.80
N ASN A 32 9.80 4.03 10.03
CA ASN A 32 10.52 3.04 10.85
C ASN A 32 11.87 2.64 10.23
N GLN A 33 11.95 2.51 8.90
CA GLN A 33 13.22 2.26 8.21
C GLN A 33 14.19 3.42 8.44
N ALA A 34 13.74 4.66 8.25
CA ALA A 34 14.59 5.84 8.45
C ALA A 34 15.13 5.94 9.88
N GLN A 35 14.32 5.62 10.89
CA GLN A 35 14.75 5.55 12.29
C GLN A 35 15.82 4.47 12.52
N CYS A 36 15.67 3.30 11.90
CA CYS A 36 16.68 2.24 12.01
C CYS A 36 18.00 2.63 11.32
N ASP A 37 17.93 3.27 10.16
CA ASP A 37 19.10 3.76 9.44
C ASP A 37 19.84 4.82 10.26
N GLN A 38 19.12 5.75 10.90
CA GLN A 38 19.69 6.74 11.81
C GLN A 38 20.38 6.07 13.01
N MET A 39 19.73 5.08 13.63
CA MET A 39 20.32 4.35 14.76
C MET A 39 21.62 3.62 14.38
N VAL A 40 21.73 3.11 13.15
CA VAL A 40 22.98 2.53 12.64
C VAL A 40 24.08 3.58 12.57
N VAL A 41 23.78 4.79 12.08
CA VAL A 41 24.75 5.89 12.00
C VAL A 41 25.22 6.29 13.39
N GLU A 42 24.29 6.52 14.32
CA GLU A 42 24.60 6.94 15.69
C GLU A 42 25.49 5.93 16.42
N LYS A 43 25.11 4.64 16.38
CA LYS A 43 25.89 3.57 17.04
C LYS A 43 27.24 3.36 16.39
N SER A 44 27.33 3.51 15.07
CA SER A 44 28.60 3.44 14.36
C SER A 44 29.51 4.61 14.75
N GLY A 45 28.96 5.80 14.94
CA GLY A 45 29.66 6.96 15.48
C GLY A 45 30.28 6.69 16.85
N ILE A 46 29.48 6.17 17.78
CA ILE A 46 29.97 5.78 19.12
C ILE A 46 31.11 4.77 19.04
N ARG A 47 30.98 3.74 18.18
CA ARG A 47 32.05 2.76 17.97
C ARG A 47 33.33 3.42 17.46
N MET A 48 33.21 4.33 16.50
CA MET A 48 34.38 5.04 15.95
C MET A 48 35.03 5.95 17.00
N ASP A 49 34.25 6.64 17.83
CA ASP A 49 34.76 7.46 18.92
C ASP A 49 35.53 6.60 19.93
N LEU A 50 35.00 5.42 20.29
CA LEU A 50 35.69 4.47 21.16
C LEU A 50 37.02 4.01 20.56
N LEU A 51 37.07 3.70 19.25
CA LEU A 51 38.31 3.35 18.55
C LEU A 51 39.33 4.50 18.58
N ASN A 52 38.88 5.74 18.38
CA ASN A 52 39.75 6.92 18.42
C ASN A 52 40.30 7.23 19.83
N HIS A 53 39.64 6.76 20.89
CA HIS A 53 40.09 6.94 22.27
C HIS A 53 41.08 5.88 22.78
N GLN A 54 41.39 4.86 21.97
CA GLN A 54 42.31 3.78 22.31
C GLN A 54 43.70 4.28 22.75
N GLU A 55 44.22 5.34 22.12
CA GLU A 55 45.60 5.84 22.34
C GLU A 55 45.85 6.45 23.72
N LYS A 56 44.79 6.69 24.52
CA LYS A 56 44.89 7.40 25.81
C LYS A 56 44.96 6.47 27.03
N LEU A 57 44.98 5.16 26.83
CA LEU A 57 44.88 4.17 27.91
C LEU A 57 46.27 3.73 28.41
N SER A 58 46.59 4.06 29.66
CA SER A 58 47.91 3.83 30.26
C SER A 58 47.99 2.64 31.23
N SER A 59 46.86 2.07 31.66
CA SER A 59 46.83 0.94 32.60
C SER A 59 46.08 -0.28 32.04
N GLY A 60 46.45 -1.47 32.50
CA GLY A 60 45.83 -2.74 32.06
C GLY A 60 44.34 -2.85 32.38
N GLU A 61 43.89 -2.31 33.52
CA GLU A 61 42.47 -2.30 33.90
C GLU A 61 41.64 -1.39 32.96
N LEU A 62 42.19 -0.23 32.57
CA LEU A 62 41.56 0.68 31.61
C LEU A 62 41.46 0.04 30.22
N TRP A 63 42.47 -0.75 29.82
CA TRP A 63 42.42 -1.53 28.58
C TRP A 63 41.33 -2.60 28.58
N GLN A 64 41.18 -3.34 29.68
CA GLN A 64 40.14 -4.35 29.82
C GLN A 64 38.72 -3.74 29.76
N GLN A 65 38.51 -2.63 30.47
CA GLN A 65 37.24 -1.90 30.45
C GLN A 65 36.92 -1.33 29.07
N TRP A 66 37.91 -0.72 28.41
CA TRP A 66 37.76 -0.21 27.05
C TRP A 66 37.41 -1.33 26.07
N TYR A 67 38.10 -2.47 26.13
CA TYR A 67 37.83 -3.62 25.26
C TYR A 67 36.41 -4.18 25.45
N ALA A 68 35.97 -4.34 26.70
CA ALA A 68 34.60 -4.77 26.99
C ALA A 68 33.56 -3.77 26.46
N THR A 69 33.83 -2.47 26.58
CA THR A 69 32.95 -1.41 26.07
C THR A 69 32.89 -1.42 24.54
N LEU A 70 34.04 -1.59 23.87
CA LEU A 70 34.12 -1.72 22.43
C LEU A 70 33.32 -2.93 21.94
N GLN A 71 33.44 -4.08 22.60
CA GLN A 71 32.70 -5.28 22.25
C GLN A 71 31.17 -5.08 22.33
N VAL A 72 30.69 -4.39 23.38
CA VAL A 72 29.27 -4.03 23.50
C VAL A 72 28.84 -3.07 22.37
N ALA A 73 29.67 -2.08 22.04
CA ALA A 73 29.39 -1.16 20.94
C ALA A 73 29.32 -1.88 19.58
N GLU A 74 30.21 -2.84 19.32
CA GLU A 74 30.21 -3.66 18.10
C GLU A 74 28.93 -4.50 17.98
N LEU A 75 28.53 -5.18 19.05
CA LEU A 75 27.26 -5.92 19.10
C LEU A 75 26.06 -4.99 18.88
N SER A 76 26.11 -3.79 19.47
CA SER A 76 25.05 -2.78 19.32
C SER A 76 24.90 -2.29 17.87
N VAL A 77 26.01 -2.07 17.17
CA VAL A 77 26.03 -1.72 15.73
C VAL A 77 25.47 -2.86 14.90
N GLN A 78 25.94 -4.09 15.12
CA GLN A 78 25.48 -5.27 14.38
C GLN A 78 23.97 -5.50 14.55
N SER A 79 23.46 -5.36 15.77
CA SER A 79 22.02 -5.45 16.04
C SER A 79 21.22 -4.37 15.31
N ALA A 80 21.71 -3.13 15.30
CA ALA A 80 21.04 -2.04 14.58
C ALA A 80 21.03 -2.27 13.06
N GLN A 81 22.12 -2.78 12.49
CA GLN A 81 22.20 -3.13 11.07
C GLN A 81 21.20 -4.23 10.69
N LEU A 82 21.09 -5.26 11.53
CA LEU A 82 20.10 -6.32 11.30
C LEU A 82 18.67 -5.78 11.36
N ASN A 83 18.36 -4.91 12.32
CA ASN A 83 17.06 -4.27 12.41
C ASN A 83 16.75 -3.41 11.17
N ALA A 84 17.71 -2.62 10.69
CA ALA A 84 17.57 -1.84 9.47
C ALA A 84 17.31 -2.75 8.24
N GLN A 85 18.01 -3.88 8.14
CA GLN A 85 17.80 -4.85 7.07
C GLN A 85 16.38 -5.46 7.11
N VAL A 86 15.88 -5.77 8.31
CA VAL A 86 14.50 -6.24 8.49
C VAL A 86 13.50 -5.17 8.07
N GLN A 87 13.69 -3.91 8.49
CA GLN A 87 12.80 -2.81 8.10
C GLN A 87 12.81 -2.53 6.59
N ALA A 88 13.97 -2.54 5.95
CA ALA A 88 14.08 -2.40 4.49
C ALA A 88 13.33 -3.52 3.75
N SER A 89 13.38 -4.74 4.30
CA SER A 89 12.63 -5.89 3.78
C SER A 89 11.11 -5.70 3.97
N GLN A 90 10.67 -5.17 5.11
CA GLN A 90 9.27 -4.83 5.36
C GLN A 90 8.76 -3.75 4.39
N VAL A 91 9.55 -2.69 4.13
CA VAL A 91 9.21 -1.66 3.13
C VAL A 91 9.03 -2.27 1.75
N THR A 92 9.89 -3.22 1.37
CA THR A 92 9.77 -3.93 0.08
C THR A 92 8.44 -4.68 -0.02
N LEU A 93 8.05 -5.40 1.04
CA LEU A 93 6.77 -6.10 1.10
C LEU A 93 5.58 -5.12 1.06
N ARG A 94 5.61 -4.03 1.83
CA ARG A 94 4.55 -3.00 1.82
C ARG A 94 4.38 -2.35 0.46
N ARG A 95 5.48 -2.08 -0.26
CA ARG A 95 5.42 -1.59 -1.65
C ARG A 95 4.69 -2.57 -2.55
N GLN A 96 4.98 -3.86 -2.43
CA GLN A 96 4.32 -4.90 -3.22
C GLN A 96 2.81 -4.99 -2.90
N GLU A 97 2.42 -4.84 -1.63
CA GLU A 97 1.03 -4.81 -1.19
C GLU A 97 0.28 -3.61 -1.79
N VAL A 98 0.88 -2.41 -1.76
CA VAL A 98 0.31 -1.19 -2.38
C VAL A 98 0.10 -1.39 -3.88
N LEU A 99 1.11 -1.93 -4.58
CA LEU A 99 1.00 -2.22 -6.02
C LEU A 99 -0.13 -3.19 -6.32
N THR A 100 -0.25 -4.24 -5.51
CA THR A 100 -1.32 -5.25 -5.66
C THR A 100 -2.69 -4.61 -5.41
N ALA A 101 -2.85 -3.85 -4.33
CA ALA A 101 -4.10 -3.15 -4.01
C ALA A 101 -4.50 -2.17 -5.12
N HIS A 102 -3.54 -1.41 -5.67
CA HIS A 102 -3.76 -0.51 -6.80
C HIS A 102 -4.26 -1.25 -8.04
N GLN A 103 -3.61 -2.36 -8.40
CA GLN A 103 -4.01 -3.17 -9.55
C GLN A 103 -5.41 -3.76 -9.37
N GLU A 104 -5.74 -4.24 -8.17
CA GLU A 104 -7.08 -4.76 -7.88
C GLU A 104 -8.15 -3.68 -7.96
N LYS A 105 -7.90 -2.48 -7.41
CA LYS A 105 -8.81 -1.33 -7.55
C LYS A 105 -9.04 -1.02 -9.02
N ARG A 106 -7.98 -0.93 -9.84
CA ARG A 106 -8.09 -0.69 -11.29
C ARG A 106 -8.96 -1.74 -11.99
N ARG A 107 -8.84 -3.01 -11.64
CA ARG A 107 -9.70 -4.09 -12.19
C ARG A 107 -11.17 -3.87 -11.85
N TRP A 108 -11.46 -3.44 -10.61
CA TRP A 108 -12.82 -3.15 -10.20
C TRP A 108 -13.38 -1.87 -10.83
N GLU A 109 -12.57 -0.84 -11.04
CA GLU A 109 -12.97 0.37 -11.79
C GLU A 109 -13.46 0.00 -13.20
N VAL A 110 -12.68 -0.82 -13.92
CA VAL A 110 -13.06 -1.31 -15.25
C VAL A 110 -14.35 -2.14 -15.21
N THR A 111 -14.51 -2.97 -14.18
CA THR A 111 -15.72 -3.79 -14.01
C THR A 111 -16.95 -2.93 -13.76
N VAL A 112 -16.86 -1.92 -12.90
CA VAL A 112 -17.94 -0.97 -12.65
C VAL A 112 -18.31 -0.21 -13.92
N GLN A 113 -17.32 0.32 -14.65
CA GLN A 113 -17.56 1.02 -15.93
C GLN A 113 -18.29 0.12 -16.95
N ARG A 114 -17.88 -1.15 -17.06
CA ARG A 114 -18.52 -2.12 -17.96
C ARG A 114 -19.98 -2.38 -17.58
N LEU A 115 -20.26 -2.54 -16.29
CA LEU A 115 -21.63 -2.75 -15.80
C LEU A 115 -22.50 -1.50 -16.01
N GLU A 116 -21.94 -0.31 -15.84
CA GLU A 116 -22.63 0.95 -16.12
C GLU A 116 -22.98 1.10 -17.60
N GLU A 117 -22.05 0.76 -18.49
CA GLU A 117 -22.28 0.77 -19.93
C GLU A 117 -23.38 -0.23 -20.33
N GLN A 118 -23.29 -1.47 -19.86
CA GLN A 118 -24.31 -2.50 -20.12
C GLN A 118 -25.69 -2.08 -19.61
N THR A 119 -25.75 -1.45 -18.43
CA THR A 119 -27.02 -0.96 -17.86
C THR A 119 -27.60 0.15 -18.75
N ARG A 120 -26.76 1.07 -19.25
CA ARG A 120 -27.20 2.16 -20.14
C ARG A 120 -27.72 1.62 -21.46
N GLN A 121 -27.01 0.68 -22.08
CA GLN A 121 -27.43 0.04 -23.33
C GLN A 121 -28.76 -0.71 -23.16
N ALA A 122 -28.91 -1.47 -22.07
CA ALA A 122 -30.16 -2.16 -21.77
C ALA A 122 -31.33 -1.19 -21.58
N GLN A 123 -31.11 -0.05 -20.92
CA GLN A 123 -32.14 1.00 -20.76
C GLN A 123 -32.54 1.61 -22.11
N MET A 124 -31.59 1.96 -22.98
CA MET A 124 -31.90 2.49 -24.31
C MET A 124 -32.69 1.49 -25.16
N HIS A 125 -32.33 0.20 -25.14
CA HIS A 125 -33.07 -0.84 -25.85
C HIS A 125 -34.50 -1.01 -25.33
N LEU A 126 -34.70 -0.94 -24.01
CA LEU A 126 -36.03 -1.00 -23.40
C LEU A 126 -36.88 0.23 -23.79
N GLU A 127 -36.30 1.42 -23.74
CA GLU A 127 -36.98 2.66 -24.14
C GLU A 127 -37.37 2.64 -25.62
N GLN A 128 -36.48 2.16 -26.49
CA GLN A 128 -36.76 2.03 -27.92
C GLN A 128 -37.85 1.00 -28.20
N HIS A 129 -37.77 -0.18 -27.56
CA HIS A 129 -38.82 -1.20 -27.68
C HIS A 129 -40.19 -0.67 -27.23
N ASN A 130 -40.25 0.02 -26.08
CA ASN A 130 -41.49 0.62 -25.59
C ASN A 130 -42.02 1.72 -26.52
N ALA A 131 -41.13 2.51 -27.13
CA ALA A 131 -41.52 3.52 -28.11
C ALA A 131 -42.11 2.88 -29.38
N ASP A 132 -41.50 1.80 -29.87
CA ASP A 132 -41.96 1.04 -31.03
C ASP A 132 -43.30 0.36 -30.77
N GLU A 133 -43.50 -0.25 -29.60
CA GLU A 133 -44.80 -0.80 -29.19
C GLU A 133 -45.89 0.28 -29.13
N MET A 134 -45.59 1.43 -28.53
CA MET A 134 -46.54 2.55 -28.44
C MET A 134 -46.84 3.18 -29.81
N ALA A 135 -45.90 3.15 -30.76
CA ALA A 135 -46.13 3.55 -32.14
C ALA A 135 -46.99 2.53 -32.89
N GLY A 136 -46.72 1.23 -32.74
CA GLY A 136 -47.51 0.15 -33.33
C GLY A 136 -48.95 0.15 -32.82
N ILE A 137 -49.16 0.40 -31.52
CA ILE A 137 -50.49 0.59 -30.95
C ILE A 137 -51.15 1.82 -31.59
N ARG A 138 -50.50 2.99 -31.70
CA ARG A 138 -51.13 4.16 -32.35
C ARG A 138 -51.52 3.94 -33.81
N HIS A 139 -50.75 3.19 -34.58
CA HIS A 139 -51.06 2.90 -35.98
C HIS A 139 -52.14 1.82 -36.14
N GLY A 140 -52.29 0.90 -35.18
CA GLY A 140 -53.34 -0.13 -35.17
C GLY A 140 -54.76 0.40 -34.90
N TRP A 141 -54.89 1.63 -34.37
CA TRP A 141 -56.18 2.29 -34.14
C TRP A 141 -56.61 3.20 -35.31
N ILE A 142 -55.79 3.34 -36.34
CA ILE A 142 -56.17 4.02 -37.60
C ILE A 142 -56.68 2.93 -38.56
N ASN A 143 -57.82 2.36 -38.22
CA ASN A 143 -58.70 1.77 -39.22
C ASN A 143 -60.12 2.28 -38.96
N PRO A 144 -60.43 3.54 -39.35
CA PRO A 144 -61.82 3.93 -39.48
C PRO A 144 -62.37 3.26 -40.74
N LEU A 145 -63.47 2.53 -40.55
CA LEU A 145 -64.43 2.13 -41.59
C LEU A 145 -64.68 3.24 -42.62
#